data_AF-A0A7J4NZR8-F1
#
_entry.id   AF-A0A7J4NZR8-F1
#
_cell.length_a   1.000
_cell.length_b   1.000
_cell.length_c   1.000
_cell.angle_alpha   90.00
_cell.angle_beta   90.00
_cell.angle_gamma   90.00
#
_symmetry.space_group_name_H-M   'P 1'
#
loop_
_entity.id
_entity.type
_entity.pdbx_description
1 polymer ?
#
loop_
_entity_poly.entity_id
_entity_poly.type
_entity_poly.pdbx_seq_one_letter_code
_entity_poly.pdbx_strand_id
1 'polypeptide(L)'
;MNRKLMVVLAAALLLVPTAPLVLATAGLTVQTGPKYYNAGDAVTIRGTAPANATVHLNVTLALVVVFSENVTANATGVYQKTYTLPATAATGIYMIEATSGALTAETVFMVTTVSTDEVANSLIEVAVKSQLLAEETIQAILDDGYTVPAAVNASMTHGADAIVEAEAFYTQGQYMASAQAAQRAMVHFKNAMILAIRAGKIPDETLDENQTLTLHVNKLKSEAERISDVLVPLSDSGKNVTEIEVQVASANAKLTNATALIADGDYEAAAAAIKEARDDLHDAMQLIKDQLKEVRKSLMEQFKERLRARLNSTETDLESLGQHIGLGNMNTAKNHLGAANGLINRAEAWLKNGKDDDALNDLGEALDEFNQGLGAIDNNGYALGMKNTNAIRAQIQVLEKMVEKLKAHGLDASAVEAKIQELQTLLEEGMGMMENGDANGANSIFGKSGYMGRGRGGTIGNKGHGNGKND
;
A
#
# COMPACT_ATOMS: atom_id res chain seq x y z
N MET A 1 -11.81 -16.21 3.90
CA MET A 1 -11.01 -15.31 3.04
C MET A 1 -10.39 -14.16 3.84
N ASN A 2 -9.15 -14.37 4.27
CA ASN A 2 -8.36 -13.51 5.15
C ASN A 2 -8.29 -12.00 4.81
N ARG A 3 -8.08 -11.17 5.84
CA ARG A 3 -7.59 -9.75 5.84
C ARG A 3 -6.55 -9.41 4.74
N LYS A 4 -5.90 -10.42 4.18
CA LYS A 4 -4.95 -10.42 3.05
C LYS A 4 -5.53 -9.89 1.72
N LEU A 5 -6.83 -10.03 1.42
CA LEU A 5 -7.38 -9.63 0.10
C LEU A 5 -7.63 -8.11 -0.04
N MET A 6 -7.92 -7.41 1.05
CA MET A 6 -8.15 -5.95 1.06
C MET A 6 -6.85 -5.16 0.81
N VAL A 7 -5.72 -5.68 1.32
CA VAL A 7 -4.38 -5.12 1.08
C VAL A 7 -4.00 -5.23 -0.41
N VAL A 8 -4.43 -6.29 -1.10
CA VAL A 8 -4.19 -6.48 -2.54
C VAL A 8 -4.93 -5.43 -3.39
N LEU A 9 -6.13 -5.02 -2.99
CA LEU A 9 -6.90 -4.00 -3.73
C LEU A 9 -6.29 -2.59 -3.53
N ALA A 10 -5.77 -2.28 -2.34
CA ALA A 10 -5.03 -1.04 -2.08
C ALA A 10 -3.65 -1.02 -2.76
N ALA A 11 -2.99 -2.18 -2.89
CA ALA A 11 -1.72 -2.32 -3.61
C ALA A 11 -1.89 -2.20 -5.13
N ALA A 12 -3.03 -2.62 -5.69
CA ALA A 12 -3.30 -2.54 -7.12
C ALA A 12 -3.48 -1.10 -7.65
N LEU A 13 -3.97 -0.18 -6.81
CA LEU A 13 -4.15 1.24 -7.17
C LEU A 13 -2.83 2.03 -7.24
N LEU A 14 -1.73 1.48 -6.73
CA LEU A 14 -0.39 2.12 -6.69
C LEU A 14 0.58 1.58 -7.75
N LEU A 15 0.10 0.69 -8.65
CA LEU A 15 0.89 0.14 -9.76
C LEU A 15 1.02 1.14 -10.91
N VAL A 16 1.72 2.24 -10.69
CA VAL A 16 2.31 3.00 -11.80
C VAL A 16 3.64 2.32 -12.16
N PRO A 17 3.83 1.87 -13.41
CA PRO A 17 5.13 1.36 -13.86
C PRO A 17 6.13 2.50 -13.90
N THR A 18 7.06 2.52 -12.93
CA THR A 18 8.29 3.31 -13.03
C THR A 18 9.18 2.65 -14.08
N ALA A 19 9.21 3.19 -15.30
CA ALA A 19 10.17 2.77 -16.31
C ALA A 19 11.61 3.03 -15.79
N PRO A 20 12.55 2.08 -15.93
CA PRO A 20 13.95 2.40 -15.71
C PRO A 20 14.51 3.02 -16.99
N LEU A 21 15.04 4.23 -16.92
CA LEU A 21 15.94 4.76 -17.94
C LEU A 21 17.03 5.62 -17.30
N VAL A 22 18.26 5.12 -17.44
CA VAL A 22 19.54 5.73 -17.09
C VAL A 22 19.96 6.69 -18.21
N LEU A 23 20.54 7.85 -17.86
CA LEU A 23 21.80 8.37 -18.42
C LEU A 23 22.33 9.53 -17.56
N ALA A 24 23.65 9.57 -17.42
CA ALA A 24 24.41 10.25 -16.39
C ALA A 24 24.33 11.79 -16.43
N THR A 25 23.65 12.37 -15.46
CA THR A 25 24.18 13.48 -14.66
C THR A 25 24.51 12.91 -13.28
N ALA A 26 25.52 13.43 -12.60
CA ALA A 26 25.95 12.97 -11.27
C ALA A 26 24.92 13.34 -10.18
N GLY A 27 23.68 12.86 -10.32
CA GLY A 27 22.56 13.11 -9.43
C GLY A 27 22.51 12.09 -8.29
N LEU A 28 21.88 12.52 -7.20
CA LEU A 28 21.53 11.65 -6.09
C LEU A 28 20.39 10.72 -6.54
N THR A 29 20.55 9.42 -6.33
CA THR A 29 19.48 8.45 -6.54
C THR A 29 19.30 7.62 -5.27
N VAL A 30 18.10 7.08 -5.04
CA VAL A 30 17.82 6.14 -3.95
C VAL A 30 16.83 5.09 -4.42
N GLN A 31 17.12 3.83 -4.10
CA GLN A 31 16.30 2.69 -4.43
C GLN A 31 16.40 1.65 -3.31
N THR A 32 15.35 0.85 -3.16
CA THR A 32 15.35 -0.34 -2.31
C THR A 32 15.54 -1.60 -3.15
N GLY A 33 15.76 -2.74 -2.50
CA GLY A 33 15.67 -4.06 -3.13
C GLY A 33 14.22 -4.38 -3.52
N PRO A 34 13.47 -5.13 -2.69
CA PRO A 34 12.04 -5.33 -2.89
C PRO A 34 11.21 -4.06 -2.54
N LYS A 35 10.00 -3.99 -3.10
CA LYS A 35 9.00 -2.94 -2.80
C LYS A 35 8.16 -3.25 -1.55
N TYR A 36 8.20 -4.49 -1.07
CA TYR A 36 7.42 -4.98 0.06
C TYR A 36 8.35 -5.65 1.07
N TYR A 37 8.14 -5.36 2.36
CA TYR A 37 8.91 -5.89 3.47
C TYR A 37 7.98 -6.24 4.62
N ASN A 38 8.46 -7.04 5.55
CA ASN A 38 7.81 -7.32 6.81
C ASN A 38 8.48 -6.61 7.97
N ALA A 39 7.75 -6.57 9.08
CA ALA A 39 8.37 -6.31 10.36
C ALA A 39 9.48 -7.34 10.63
N GLY A 40 10.69 -6.88 10.97
CA GLY A 40 11.87 -7.73 11.14
C GLY A 40 12.81 -7.80 9.92
N ASP A 41 12.33 -7.46 8.71
CA ASP A 41 13.14 -7.61 7.49
C ASP A 41 14.28 -6.59 7.39
N ALA A 42 15.35 -7.00 6.71
CA ALA A 42 16.47 -6.13 6.35
C ALA A 42 16.20 -5.42 5.00
N VAL A 43 15.91 -4.12 5.08
CA VAL A 43 15.77 -3.22 3.94
C VAL A 43 17.15 -2.81 3.43
N THR A 44 17.51 -3.23 2.22
CA THR A 44 18.75 -2.77 1.55
C THR A 44 18.45 -1.52 0.73
N ILE A 45 19.00 -0.39 1.17
CA ILE A 45 18.91 0.92 0.53
C ILE A 45 20.19 1.14 -0.26
N ARG A 46 20.09 1.49 -1.54
CA ARG A 46 21.23 1.72 -2.43
C ARG A 46 20.97 2.88 -3.38
N GLY A 47 22.02 3.50 -3.85
CA GLY A 47 21.91 4.57 -4.83
C GLY A 47 23.27 5.11 -5.25
N THR A 48 23.23 6.23 -5.96
CA THR A 48 24.40 6.99 -6.42
C THR A 48 24.39 8.39 -5.85
N ALA A 49 25.55 8.97 -5.59
CA ALA A 49 25.78 10.35 -5.16
C ALA A 49 27.15 10.83 -5.68
N PRO A 50 27.54 12.10 -5.53
CA PRO A 50 28.91 12.53 -5.85
C PRO A 50 29.96 11.68 -5.11
N ALA A 51 31.09 11.41 -5.75
CA ALA A 51 32.13 10.54 -5.19
C ALA A 51 32.61 11.03 -3.82
N ASN A 52 32.70 10.12 -2.85
CA ASN A 52 33.06 10.40 -1.46
C ASN A 52 32.09 11.34 -0.71
N ALA A 53 30.91 11.64 -1.28
CA ALA A 53 29.92 12.44 -0.60
C ALA A 53 29.23 11.63 0.51
N THR A 54 28.92 12.31 1.61
CA THR A 54 28.03 11.75 2.63
C THR A 54 26.59 11.87 2.14
N VAL A 55 25.88 10.75 2.16
CA VAL A 55 24.45 10.63 1.89
C VAL A 55 23.75 10.38 3.22
N HIS A 56 22.78 11.20 3.54
CA HIS A 56 21.91 11.00 4.69
C HIS A 56 20.66 10.23 4.24
N LEU A 57 20.38 9.10 4.89
CA LEU A 57 19.22 8.26 4.61
C LEU A 57 18.22 8.38 5.75
N ASN A 58 16.99 8.78 5.42
CA ASN A 58 15.84 8.80 6.31
C ASN A 58 14.81 7.79 5.83
N VAL A 59 14.21 7.04 6.74
CA VAL A 59 13.04 6.21 6.46
C VAL A 59 11.92 6.68 7.39
N THR A 60 10.76 6.99 6.83
CA THR A 60 9.59 7.52 7.55
C THR A 60 8.36 6.64 7.35
N LEU A 61 7.55 6.47 8.39
CA LEU A 61 6.19 5.92 8.30
C LEU A 61 5.23 6.96 8.84
N ALA A 62 4.22 7.35 8.06
CA ALA A 62 3.21 8.34 8.49
C ALA A 62 3.85 9.60 9.11
N LEU A 63 4.95 10.07 8.50
CA LEU A 63 5.73 11.26 8.92
C LEU A 63 6.55 11.08 10.21
N VAL A 64 6.65 9.87 10.76
CA VAL A 64 7.56 9.53 11.87
C VAL A 64 8.82 8.92 11.28
N VAL A 65 9.98 9.53 11.55
CA VAL A 65 11.28 8.94 11.20
C VAL A 65 11.51 7.69 12.05
N VAL A 66 11.58 6.55 11.38
CA VAL A 66 11.79 5.23 11.99
C VAL A 66 13.25 4.77 11.87
N PHE A 67 13.99 5.33 10.90
CA PHE A 67 15.42 5.08 10.72
C PHE A 67 16.09 6.30 10.12
N SER A 68 17.29 6.61 10.59
CA SER A 68 18.09 7.71 10.06
C SER A 68 19.58 7.47 10.26
N GLU A 69 20.35 7.46 9.17
CA GLU A 69 21.79 7.22 9.20
C GLU A 69 22.54 7.89 8.04
N ASN A 70 23.82 8.18 8.25
CA ASN A 70 24.74 8.65 7.22
C ASN A 70 25.47 7.46 6.57
N VAL A 71 25.58 7.47 5.24
CA VAL A 71 26.39 6.54 4.45
C VAL A 71 27.27 7.33 3.48
N THR A 72 28.56 7.00 3.40
CA THR A 72 29.46 7.67 2.46
C THR A 72 29.48 6.92 1.13
N ALA A 73 29.22 7.63 0.04
CA ALA A 73 29.40 7.10 -1.30
C ALA A 73 30.89 6.82 -1.57
N ASN A 74 31.20 5.73 -2.26
CA ASN A 74 32.58 5.37 -2.56
C ASN A 74 33.19 6.29 -3.65
N ALA A 75 34.43 5.99 -4.08
CA ALA A 75 35.11 6.74 -5.13
C ALA A 75 34.40 6.70 -6.50
N THR A 76 33.51 5.73 -6.74
CA THR A 76 32.68 5.65 -7.95
C THR A 76 31.28 6.27 -7.75
N GLY A 77 31.03 6.89 -6.60
CA GLY A 77 29.74 7.53 -6.29
C GLY A 77 28.63 6.58 -5.88
N VAL A 78 28.91 5.32 -5.54
CA VAL A 78 27.89 4.33 -5.11
C VAL A 78 27.84 4.25 -3.60
N TYR A 79 26.63 4.21 -3.02
CA TYR A 79 26.41 3.97 -1.59
C TYR A 79 25.42 2.82 -1.36
N GLN A 80 25.54 2.15 -0.22
CA GLN A 80 24.64 1.08 0.20
C GLN A 80 24.54 1.03 1.73
N LYS A 81 23.32 0.87 2.26
CA LYS A 81 23.05 0.69 3.68
C LYS A 81 21.95 -0.34 3.89
N THR A 82 22.08 -1.15 4.93
CA THR A 82 21.03 -2.08 5.36
C THR A 82 20.36 -1.55 6.62
N TYR A 83 19.03 -1.47 6.62
CA TYR A 83 18.17 -1.09 7.74
C TYR A 83 17.27 -2.27 8.11
N THR A 84 17.40 -2.80 9.33
CA THR A 84 16.50 -3.85 9.81
C THR A 84 15.27 -3.25 10.44
N LEU A 85 14.09 -3.52 9.87
CA LEU A 85 12.81 -3.13 10.41
C LEU A 85 12.60 -3.77 11.79
N PRO A 86 12.07 -3.04 12.80
CA PRO A 86 11.68 -3.66 14.05
C PRO A 86 10.67 -4.81 13.81
N ALA A 87 10.72 -5.86 14.63
CA ALA A 87 9.72 -6.95 14.59
C ALA A 87 8.29 -6.47 14.89
N THR A 88 8.16 -5.25 15.41
CA THR A 88 6.88 -4.55 15.68
C THR A 88 6.61 -3.40 14.70
N ALA A 89 7.32 -3.34 13.56
CA ALA A 89 7.11 -2.31 12.56
C ALA A 89 5.64 -2.27 12.11
N ALA A 90 5.02 -1.10 12.17
CA ALA A 90 3.63 -0.93 11.78
C ALA A 90 3.48 -1.10 10.26
N THR A 91 2.34 -1.65 9.83
CA THR A 91 2.06 -1.77 8.40
C THR A 91 1.80 -0.41 7.77
N GLY A 92 2.28 -0.20 6.55
CA GLY A 92 2.01 1.03 5.82
C GLY A 92 3.07 1.34 4.76
N ILE A 93 2.97 2.53 4.17
CA ILE A 93 3.95 3.02 3.20
C ILE A 93 5.06 3.72 3.97
N TYR A 94 6.27 3.22 3.76
CA TYR A 94 7.51 3.78 4.28
C TYR A 94 8.19 4.55 3.16
N MET A 95 8.52 5.81 3.43
CA MET A 95 9.22 6.67 2.49
C MET A 95 10.68 6.77 2.89
N ILE A 96 11.56 6.46 1.94
CA ILE A 96 13.00 6.65 2.07
C ILE A 96 13.36 7.96 1.37
N GLU A 97 14.00 8.85 2.10
CA GLU A 97 14.60 10.07 1.56
C GLU A 97 16.11 9.94 1.70
N ALA A 98 16.82 10.13 0.59
CA ALA A 98 18.27 10.30 0.56
C ALA A 98 18.60 11.77 0.30
N THR A 99 19.51 12.35 1.08
CA THR A 99 19.98 13.73 0.87
C THR A 99 21.52 13.79 0.83
N SER A 100 22.08 14.62 -0.06
CA SER A 100 23.53 14.83 -0.17
C SER A 100 23.83 16.25 -0.65
N GLY A 101 24.26 17.12 0.27
CA GLY A 101 24.34 18.56 0.00
C GLY A 101 22.96 19.14 -0.27
N ALA A 102 22.77 19.77 -1.43
CA ALA A 102 21.47 20.30 -1.88
C ALA A 102 20.61 19.26 -2.63
N LEU A 103 21.16 18.08 -2.93
CA LEU A 103 20.45 17.07 -3.71
C LEU A 103 19.57 16.22 -2.79
N THR A 104 18.34 15.93 -3.23
CA THR A 104 17.44 14.98 -2.59
C THR A 104 16.90 13.96 -3.58
N ALA A 105 16.67 12.75 -3.10
CA ALA A 105 16.02 11.68 -3.83
C ALA A 105 15.09 10.93 -2.90
N GLU A 106 13.94 10.49 -3.40
CA GLU A 106 12.94 9.78 -2.60
C GLU A 106 12.60 8.43 -3.25
N THR A 107 12.30 7.43 -2.43
CA THR A 107 11.69 6.18 -2.88
C THR A 107 10.74 5.67 -1.79
N VAL A 108 9.85 4.74 -2.11
CA VAL A 108 8.92 4.18 -1.14
C VAL A 108 8.99 2.66 -1.15
N PHE A 109 8.74 2.07 0.01
CA PHE A 109 8.43 0.65 0.15
C PHE A 109 7.23 0.49 1.07
N MET A 110 6.59 -0.67 1.04
CA MET A 110 5.45 -0.97 1.89
C MET A 110 5.86 -2.02 2.92
N VAL A 111 5.57 -1.77 4.20
CA VAL A 111 5.63 -2.79 5.24
C VAL A 111 4.26 -3.45 5.33
N THR A 112 4.23 -4.76 5.16
CA THR A 112 3.05 -5.60 5.29
C THR A 112 3.20 -6.49 6.53
N THR A 113 2.07 -6.92 7.09
CA THR A 113 2.05 -7.95 8.14
C THR A 113 2.22 -9.35 7.60
N VAL A 114 2.25 -9.49 6.27
CA VAL A 114 2.35 -10.77 5.59
C VAL A 114 3.49 -10.65 4.61
N SER A 115 4.47 -11.53 4.76
CA SER A 115 5.62 -11.60 3.89
C SER A 115 5.25 -11.78 2.44
N THR A 116 6.11 -11.30 1.54
CA THR A 116 6.07 -11.80 0.17
C THR A 116 6.32 -13.31 0.12
N ASP A 117 7.21 -13.85 0.97
CA ASP A 117 7.38 -15.28 1.16
C ASP A 117 6.16 -15.96 1.79
N GLU A 118 5.62 -15.50 2.92
CA GLU A 118 4.38 -16.07 3.49
C GLU A 118 3.19 -15.97 2.52
N VAL A 119 3.07 -14.89 1.72
CA VAL A 119 2.05 -14.77 0.66
C VAL A 119 2.32 -15.82 -0.41
N ALA A 120 3.55 -15.93 -0.90
CA ALA A 120 3.91 -16.91 -1.91
C ALA A 120 3.68 -18.34 -1.42
N ASN A 121 4.13 -18.69 -0.21
CA ASN A 121 3.92 -19.98 0.42
C ASN A 121 2.43 -20.25 0.64
N SER A 122 1.68 -19.28 1.17
CA SER A 122 0.22 -19.40 1.32
C SER A 122 -0.46 -19.66 -0.03
N LEU A 123 0.00 -19.01 -1.11
CA LEU A 123 -0.56 -19.20 -2.45
C LEU A 123 -0.17 -20.56 -3.04
N ILE A 124 1.04 -21.06 -2.80
CA ILE A 124 1.45 -22.43 -3.15
C ILE A 124 0.57 -23.43 -2.42
N GLU A 125 0.38 -23.29 -1.10
CA GLU A 125 -0.51 -24.17 -0.33
C GLU A 125 -1.94 -24.17 -0.87
N VAL A 126 -2.48 -23.00 -1.25
CA VAL A 126 -3.80 -22.89 -1.86
C VAL A 126 -3.81 -23.51 -3.26
N ALA A 127 -2.74 -23.37 -4.04
CA ALA A 127 -2.61 -24.01 -5.35
C ALA A 127 -2.58 -25.54 -5.23
N VAL A 128 -1.82 -26.10 -4.28
CA VAL A 128 -1.78 -27.55 -3.99
C VAL A 128 -3.14 -28.05 -3.51
N LYS A 129 -3.83 -27.31 -2.62
CA LYS A 129 -5.22 -27.65 -2.24
C LYS A 129 -6.16 -27.60 -3.44
N SER A 130 -5.97 -26.64 -4.35
CA SER A 130 -6.75 -26.54 -5.59
C SER A 130 -6.47 -27.72 -6.54
N GLN A 131 -5.23 -28.22 -6.57
CA GLN A 131 -4.88 -29.45 -7.28
C GLN A 131 -5.61 -30.65 -6.70
N LEU A 132 -5.54 -30.86 -5.38
CA LEU A 132 -6.24 -31.97 -4.71
C LEU A 132 -7.75 -31.93 -4.99
N LEU A 133 -8.38 -30.75 -4.87
CA LEU A 133 -9.80 -30.58 -5.22
C LEU A 133 -10.09 -30.92 -6.68
N ALA A 134 -9.18 -30.56 -7.59
CA ALA A 134 -9.31 -30.90 -9.01
C ALA A 134 -9.16 -32.40 -9.25
N GLU A 135 -8.20 -33.06 -8.59
CA GLU A 135 -8.01 -34.51 -8.64
C GLU A 135 -9.20 -35.27 -8.06
N GLU A 136 -9.73 -34.86 -6.91
CA GLU A 136 -10.96 -35.41 -6.32
C GLU A 136 -12.15 -35.24 -7.27
N THR A 137 -12.28 -34.07 -7.90
CA THR A 137 -13.34 -33.82 -8.89
C THR A 137 -13.20 -34.76 -10.10
N ILE A 138 -11.97 -34.94 -10.60
CA ILE A 138 -11.68 -35.83 -11.74
C ILE A 138 -11.91 -37.29 -11.37
N GLN A 139 -11.50 -37.71 -10.17
CA GLN A 139 -11.67 -39.08 -9.68
C GLN A 139 -13.14 -39.41 -9.49
N ALA A 140 -13.94 -38.49 -8.94
CA ALA A 140 -15.39 -38.68 -8.85
C ALA A 140 -16.01 -38.94 -10.22
N ILE A 141 -15.58 -38.22 -11.26
CA ILE A 141 -16.06 -38.41 -12.63
C ILE A 141 -15.60 -39.76 -13.21
N LEU A 142 -14.38 -40.20 -12.90
CA LEU A 142 -13.88 -41.54 -13.30
C LEU A 142 -14.65 -42.67 -12.61
N ASP A 143 -14.96 -42.51 -11.32
CA ASP A 143 -15.70 -43.49 -10.53
C ASP A 143 -17.14 -43.65 -11.05
N ASP A 144 -17.71 -42.59 -11.61
CA ASP A 144 -19.00 -42.59 -12.32
C ASP A 144 -18.92 -43.18 -13.75
N GLY A 145 -17.75 -43.66 -14.18
CA GLY A 145 -17.54 -44.35 -15.46
C GLY A 145 -17.26 -43.43 -16.65
N TYR A 146 -17.08 -42.13 -16.43
CA TYR A 146 -16.78 -41.19 -17.50
C TYR A 146 -15.31 -41.17 -17.88
N THR A 147 -15.02 -40.82 -19.14
CA THR A 147 -13.65 -40.61 -19.62
C THR A 147 -13.21 -39.16 -19.41
N VAL A 148 -12.01 -38.95 -18.88
CA VAL A 148 -11.43 -37.62 -18.70
C VAL A 148 -10.97 -37.04 -20.05
N PRO A 149 -11.49 -35.87 -20.48
CA PRO A 149 -11.05 -35.25 -21.72
C PRO A 149 -9.56 -34.90 -21.68
N ALA A 150 -8.91 -34.97 -22.85
CA ALA A 150 -7.52 -34.55 -22.99
C ALA A 150 -7.27 -33.10 -22.52
N ALA A 151 -8.26 -32.20 -22.67
CA ALA A 151 -8.15 -30.81 -22.20
C ALA A 151 -8.14 -30.66 -20.67
N VAL A 152 -8.78 -31.59 -19.95
CA VAL A 152 -8.71 -31.65 -18.47
C VAL A 152 -7.30 -32.05 -18.07
N ASN A 153 -6.77 -33.14 -18.65
CA ASN A 153 -5.40 -33.59 -18.38
C ASN A 153 -4.37 -32.51 -18.71
N ALA A 154 -4.49 -31.83 -19.85
CA ALA A 154 -3.61 -30.73 -20.21
C ALA A 154 -3.67 -29.58 -19.19
N SER A 155 -4.86 -29.24 -18.69
CA SER A 155 -5.00 -28.21 -17.65
C SER A 155 -4.43 -28.66 -16.31
N MET A 156 -4.58 -29.92 -15.93
CA MET A 156 -3.95 -30.49 -14.73
C MET A 156 -2.43 -30.45 -14.83
N THR A 157 -1.86 -30.87 -15.97
CA THR A 157 -0.41 -30.83 -16.23
C THR A 157 0.11 -29.40 -16.15
N HIS A 158 -0.51 -28.44 -16.84
CA HIS A 158 -0.07 -27.04 -16.76
C HIS A 158 -0.19 -26.46 -15.34
N GLY A 159 -1.19 -26.87 -14.57
CA GLY A 159 -1.32 -26.50 -13.17
C GLY A 159 -0.19 -27.04 -12.31
N ALA A 160 0.15 -28.33 -12.48
CA ALA A 160 1.23 -28.99 -11.76
C ALA A 160 2.61 -28.39 -12.13
N ASP A 161 2.86 -28.16 -13.43
CA ASP A 161 4.08 -27.51 -13.90
C ASP A 161 4.23 -26.11 -13.28
N ALA A 162 3.14 -25.36 -13.17
CA ALA A 162 3.13 -24.04 -12.54
C ALA A 162 3.34 -24.09 -11.01
N ILE A 163 2.93 -25.16 -10.31
CA ILE A 163 3.31 -25.38 -8.90
C ILE A 163 4.82 -25.62 -8.80
N VAL A 164 5.37 -26.51 -9.63
CA VAL A 164 6.82 -26.79 -9.63
C VAL A 164 7.63 -25.51 -9.92
N GLU A 165 7.17 -24.69 -10.86
CA GLU A 165 7.74 -23.38 -11.14
C GLU A 165 7.62 -22.44 -9.93
N ALA A 166 6.47 -22.41 -9.26
CA ALA A 166 6.25 -21.60 -8.07
C ALA A 166 7.18 -21.99 -6.91
N GLU A 167 7.38 -23.29 -6.66
CA GLU A 167 8.31 -23.83 -5.66
C GLU A 167 9.77 -23.55 -6.04
N ALA A 168 10.12 -23.66 -7.33
CA ALA A 168 11.44 -23.30 -7.82
C ALA A 168 11.73 -21.80 -7.60
N PHE A 169 10.79 -20.91 -7.92
CA PHE A 169 10.93 -19.49 -7.62
C PHE A 169 10.98 -19.20 -6.13
N TYR A 170 10.18 -19.93 -5.33
CA TYR A 170 10.18 -19.78 -3.88
C TYR A 170 11.54 -20.11 -3.27
N THR A 171 12.11 -21.26 -3.64
CA THR A 171 13.44 -21.71 -3.17
C THR A 171 14.58 -20.79 -3.63
N GLN A 172 14.38 -20.06 -4.73
CA GLN A 172 15.31 -19.03 -5.22
C GLN A 172 15.10 -17.64 -4.58
N GLY A 173 14.15 -17.47 -3.66
CA GLY A 173 13.82 -16.18 -3.04
C GLY A 173 13.03 -15.23 -3.96
N GLN A 174 12.54 -15.70 -5.11
CA GLN A 174 11.78 -14.91 -6.08
C GLN A 174 10.28 -14.94 -5.75
N TYR A 175 9.90 -14.48 -4.56
CA TYR A 175 8.56 -14.68 -4.00
C TYR A 175 7.42 -14.06 -4.82
N MET A 176 7.65 -12.92 -5.48
CA MET A 176 6.64 -12.36 -6.40
C MET A 176 6.39 -13.26 -7.61
N ALA A 177 7.46 -13.78 -8.23
CA ALA A 177 7.32 -14.70 -9.37
C ALA A 177 6.68 -16.02 -8.92
N SER A 178 7.03 -16.50 -7.72
CA SER A 178 6.40 -17.65 -7.08
C SER A 178 4.89 -17.44 -6.87
N ALA A 179 4.49 -16.31 -6.29
CA ALA A 179 3.08 -15.95 -6.10
C ALA A 179 2.30 -15.89 -7.43
N GLN A 180 2.91 -15.34 -8.48
CA GLN A 180 2.30 -15.30 -9.82
C GLN A 180 2.16 -16.70 -10.43
N ALA A 181 3.17 -17.55 -10.32
CA ALA A 181 3.12 -18.93 -10.80
C ALA A 181 2.06 -19.74 -10.05
N ALA A 182 1.97 -19.61 -8.72
CA ALA A 182 0.91 -20.23 -7.91
C ALA A 182 -0.49 -19.75 -8.33
N GLN A 183 -0.66 -18.47 -8.67
CA GLN A 183 -1.92 -17.96 -9.22
C GLN A 183 -2.27 -18.57 -10.57
N ARG A 184 -1.30 -18.72 -11.49
CA ARG A 184 -1.51 -19.44 -12.76
C ARG A 184 -1.94 -20.87 -12.51
N ALA A 185 -1.29 -21.57 -11.57
CA ALA A 185 -1.65 -22.93 -11.19
C ALA A 185 -3.12 -23.02 -10.74
N MET A 186 -3.56 -22.15 -9.84
CA MET A 186 -4.97 -22.09 -9.39
C MET A 186 -5.95 -21.86 -10.56
N VAL A 187 -5.60 -21.02 -11.54
CA VAL A 187 -6.44 -20.80 -12.74
C VAL A 187 -6.53 -22.07 -13.58
N HIS A 188 -5.42 -22.78 -13.78
CA HIS A 188 -5.39 -24.03 -14.52
C HIS A 188 -6.20 -25.13 -13.82
N PHE A 189 -6.06 -25.31 -12.51
CA PHE A 189 -6.86 -26.28 -11.76
C PHE A 189 -8.35 -25.92 -11.75
N LYS A 190 -8.70 -24.63 -11.63
CA LYS A 190 -10.09 -24.18 -11.80
C LYS A 190 -10.64 -24.53 -13.18
N ASN A 191 -9.86 -24.32 -14.23
CA ASN A 191 -10.25 -24.68 -15.59
C ASN A 191 -10.39 -26.20 -15.76
N ALA A 192 -9.47 -26.99 -15.20
CA ALA A 192 -9.54 -28.45 -15.18
C ALA A 192 -10.84 -28.92 -14.50
N MET A 193 -11.18 -28.40 -13.32
CA MET A 193 -12.44 -28.70 -12.63
C MET A 193 -13.66 -28.33 -13.49
N ILE A 194 -13.69 -27.14 -14.09
CA ILE A 194 -14.82 -26.72 -14.95
C ILE A 194 -14.96 -27.66 -16.15
N LEU A 195 -13.85 -28.02 -16.80
CA LEU A 195 -13.84 -28.92 -17.96
C LEU A 195 -14.20 -30.35 -17.58
N ALA A 196 -13.72 -30.83 -16.43
CA ALA A 196 -14.04 -32.14 -15.89
C ALA A 196 -15.54 -32.22 -15.58
N ILE A 197 -16.07 -31.27 -14.80
CA ILE A 197 -17.50 -31.16 -14.51
C ILE A 197 -18.32 -31.08 -15.81
N ARG A 198 -17.84 -30.37 -16.84
CA ARG A 198 -18.52 -30.30 -18.15
C ARG A 198 -18.46 -31.60 -18.95
N ALA A 199 -17.49 -32.48 -18.69
CA ALA A 199 -17.30 -33.73 -19.41
C ALA A 199 -17.91 -34.94 -18.71
N GLY A 200 -17.90 -34.95 -17.37
CA GLY A 200 -18.77 -35.81 -16.56
C GLY A 200 -20.25 -35.41 -16.70
N LYS A 201 -20.52 -34.18 -17.14
CA LYS A 201 -21.80 -33.83 -17.74
C LYS A 201 -21.85 -34.36 -19.18
N ILE A 202 -22.45 -35.54 -19.37
CA ILE A 202 -23.17 -35.81 -20.62
C ILE A 202 -24.13 -34.62 -20.86
N PRO A 203 -24.42 -34.20 -22.11
CA PRO A 203 -25.70 -33.59 -22.38
C PRO A 203 -26.81 -34.48 -21.82
N ASP A 204 -27.30 -34.18 -20.63
CA ASP A 204 -28.52 -34.79 -20.07
C ASP A 204 -28.38 -36.24 -19.54
N GLU A 205 -27.30 -36.56 -18.79
CA GLU A 205 -27.43 -37.53 -17.69
C GLU A 205 -27.16 -36.79 -16.38
N THR A 206 -28.23 -36.71 -15.60
CA THR A 206 -28.40 -35.87 -14.42
C THR A 206 -27.46 -36.34 -13.32
N LEU A 207 -26.55 -35.46 -12.85
CA LEU A 207 -26.19 -35.49 -11.42
C LEU A 207 -27.51 -35.71 -10.68
N ASP A 208 -27.57 -36.70 -9.78
CA ASP A 208 -28.78 -36.81 -9.00
C ASP A 208 -29.01 -35.48 -8.26
N GLU A 209 -30.28 -35.19 -8.03
CA GLU A 209 -30.67 -33.88 -7.53
C GLU A 209 -29.95 -33.57 -6.20
N ASN A 210 -29.68 -34.59 -5.38
CA ASN A 210 -28.93 -34.52 -4.13
C ASN A 210 -27.50 -33.98 -4.33
N GLN A 211 -26.70 -34.59 -5.21
CA GLN A 211 -25.31 -34.20 -5.43
C GLN A 211 -25.19 -32.76 -5.94
N THR A 212 -26.10 -32.35 -6.85
CA THR A 212 -26.14 -30.98 -7.37
C THR A 212 -26.43 -29.97 -6.26
N LEU A 213 -27.43 -30.25 -5.42
CA LEU A 213 -27.83 -29.36 -4.33
C LEU A 213 -26.75 -29.29 -3.25
N THR A 214 -26.12 -30.41 -2.89
CA THR A 214 -25.02 -30.47 -1.92
C THR A 214 -23.83 -29.61 -2.36
N LEU A 215 -23.45 -29.67 -3.64
CA LEU A 215 -22.40 -28.83 -4.20
C LEU A 215 -22.75 -27.33 -4.12
N HIS A 216 -24.01 -26.97 -4.37
CA HIS A 216 -24.46 -25.58 -4.24
C HIS A 216 -24.42 -25.09 -2.79
N VAL A 217 -24.84 -25.91 -1.82
CA VAL A 217 -24.75 -25.58 -0.39
C VAL A 217 -23.31 -25.28 0.01
N ASN A 218 -22.36 -26.15 -0.36
CA ASN A 218 -20.95 -25.98 0.03
C ASN A 218 -20.32 -24.72 -0.60
N LYS A 219 -20.66 -24.40 -1.86
CA LYS A 219 -20.21 -23.16 -2.50
C LYS A 219 -20.71 -21.91 -1.76
N LEU A 220 -21.99 -21.89 -1.39
CA LEU A 220 -22.58 -20.75 -0.69
C LEU A 220 -22.08 -20.62 0.76
N LYS A 221 -21.81 -21.74 1.47
CA LYS A 221 -21.16 -21.70 2.79
C LYS A 221 -19.78 -21.06 2.71
N SER A 222 -18.98 -21.47 1.72
CA SER A 222 -17.68 -20.83 1.49
C SER A 222 -17.85 -19.33 1.19
N GLU A 223 -18.81 -18.94 0.35
CA GLU A 223 -19.09 -17.53 0.08
C GLU A 223 -19.48 -16.75 1.34
N ALA A 224 -20.32 -17.30 2.20
CA ALA A 224 -20.71 -16.70 3.48
C ALA A 224 -19.49 -16.44 4.40
N GLU A 225 -18.57 -17.40 4.52
CA GLU A 225 -17.31 -17.22 5.26
C GLU A 225 -16.44 -16.10 4.67
N ARG A 226 -16.40 -15.98 3.34
CA ARG A 226 -15.65 -14.90 2.67
C ARG A 226 -16.25 -13.53 2.99
N ILE A 227 -17.58 -13.43 3.07
CA ILE A 227 -18.28 -12.20 3.43
C ILE A 227 -17.96 -11.84 4.89
N SER A 228 -18.08 -12.79 5.83
CA SER A 228 -17.78 -12.56 7.25
C SER A 228 -16.38 -11.99 7.48
N ASP A 229 -15.37 -12.48 6.76
CA ASP A 229 -14.00 -11.98 6.90
C ASP A 229 -13.82 -10.53 6.43
N VAL A 230 -14.65 -10.05 5.51
CA VAL A 230 -14.66 -8.65 5.04
C VAL A 230 -15.34 -7.72 6.05
N LEU A 231 -16.19 -8.26 6.94
CA LEU A 231 -16.91 -7.44 7.92
C LEU A 231 -16.02 -6.91 9.04
N VAL A 232 -15.01 -7.67 9.46
CA VAL A 232 -14.07 -7.23 10.52
C VAL A 232 -13.42 -5.88 10.19
N PRO A 233 -12.71 -5.70 9.05
CA PRO A 233 -12.09 -4.42 8.75
C PRO A 233 -13.10 -3.29 8.48
N LEU A 234 -14.31 -3.60 7.99
CA LEU A 234 -15.37 -2.60 7.84
C LEU A 234 -15.85 -2.09 9.21
N SER A 235 -16.07 -3.00 10.15
CA SER A 235 -16.42 -2.68 11.53
C SER A 235 -15.31 -1.89 12.24
N ASP A 236 -14.05 -2.31 12.09
CA ASP A 236 -12.87 -1.59 12.61
C ASP A 236 -12.78 -0.15 12.06
N SER A 237 -13.30 0.10 10.85
CA SER A 237 -13.39 1.43 10.25
C SER A 237 -14.60 2.27 10.72
N GLY A 238 -15.37 1.75 11.68
CA GLY A 238 -16.55 2.40 12.23
C GLY A 238 -17.80 2.30 11.35
N LYS A 239 -17.81 1.40 10.35
CA LYS A 239 -19.00 1.17 9.51
C LYS A 239 -19.96 0.22 10.21
N ASN A 240 -21.26 0.50 10.08
CA ASN A 240 -22.29 -0.37 10.61
C ASN A 240 -22.42 -1.60 9.70
N VAL A 241 -22.00 -2.76 10.22
CA VAL A 241 -22.06 -4.05 9.52
C VAL A 241 -23.23 -4.94 9.95
N THR A 242 -24.05 -4.48 10.92
CA THR A 242 -25.09 -5.30 11.57
C THR A 242 -26.06 -5.92 10.57
N GLU A 243 -26.51 -5.15 9.57
CA GLU A 243 -27.44 -5.66 8.56
C GLU A 243 -26.80 -6.76 7.70
N ILE A 244 -25.51 -6.60 7.36
CA ILE A 244 -24.77 -7.60 6.60
C ILE A 244 -24.58 -8.88 7.43
N GLU A 245 -24.28 -8.74 8.72
CA GLU A 245 -24.17 -9.87 9.66
C GLU A 245 -25.49 -10.64 9.77
N VAL A 246 -26.62 -9.93 9.83
CA VAL A 246 -27.97 -10.54 9.85
C VAL A 246 -28.22 -11.34 8.57
N GLN A 247 -27.90 -10.78 7.40
CA GLN A 247 -28.07 -11.48 6.11
C GLN A 247 -27.20 -12.74 6.02
N VAL A 248 -25.92 -12.65 6.43
CA VAL A 248 -25.01 -13.81 6.46
C VAL A 248 -25.49 -14.87 7.45
N ALA A 249 -25.97 -14.48 8.62
CA ALA A 249 -26.53 -15.41 9.61
C ALA A 249 -27.79 -16.12 9.08
N SER A 250 -28.70 -15.36 8.45
CA SER A 250 -29.90 -15.89 7.79
C SER A 250 -29.55 -16.88 6.67
N ALA A 251 -28.60 -16.52 5.80
CA ALA A 251 -28.11 -17.41 4.75
C ALA A 251 -27.54 -18.72 5.32
N ASN A 252 -26.72 -18.66 6.37
CA ASN A 252 -26.16 -19.85 7.01
C ASN A 252 -27.23 -20.75 7.63
N ALA A 253 -28.28 -20.18 8.23
CA ALA A 253 -29.41 -20.94 8.74
C ALA A 253 -30.16 -21.66 7.61
N LYS A 254 -30.40 -20.98 6.49
CA LYS A 254 -31.04 -21.56 5.28
C LYS A 254 -30.19 -22.66 4.65
N LEU A 255 -28.87 -22.49 4.58
CA LEU A 255 -27.93 -23.51 4.08
C LEU A 255 -27.87 -24.73 5.00
N THR A 256 -28.02 -24.53 6.31
CA THR A 256 -28.14 -25.63 7.28
C THR A 256 -29.45 -26.39 7.08
N ASN A 257 -30.57 -25.69 6.91
CA ASN A 257 -31.87 -26.29 6.59
C ASN A 257 -31.83 -27.05 5.25
N ALA A 258 -31.25 -26.46 4.20
CA ALA A 258 -31.07 -27.13 2.91
C ALA A 258 -30.28 -28.44 3.04
N THR A 259 -29.25 -28.47 3.87
CA THR A 259 -28.47 -29.69 4.13
C THR A 259 -29.34 -30.79 4.74
N ALA A 260 -30.22 -30.44 5.68
CA ALA A 260 -31.15 -31.38 6.30
C ALA A 260 -32.21 -31.89 5.31
N LEU A 261 -32.81 -30.99 4.51
CA LEU A 261 -33.80 -31.34 3.49
C LEU A 261 -33.24 -32.26 2.41
N ILE A 262 -31.98 -32.05 2.00
CA ILE A 262 -31.26 -32.96 1.10
C ILE A 262 -31.12 -34.36 1.72
N ALA A 263 -30.79 -34.45 3.02
CA ALA A 263 -30.66 -35.72 3.71
C ALA A 263 -32.00 -36.46 3.87
N ASP A 264 -33.11 -35.72 3.99
CA ASP A 264 -34.47 -36.25 4.08
C ASP A 264 -35.07 -36.60 2.70
N GLY A 265 -34.38 -36.25 1.60
CA GLY A 265 -34.83 -36.49 0.22
C GLY A 265 -35.83 -35.46 -0.31
N ASP A 266 -36.04 -34.34 0.39
CA ASP A 266 -36.91 -33.24 -0.03
C ASP A 266 -36.12 -32.20 -0.86
N TYR A 267 -35.84 -32.58 -2.11
CA TYR A 267 -34.97 -31.80 -3.00
C TYR A 267 -35.59 -30.47 -3.46
N GLU A 268 -36.91 -30.41 -3.63
CA GLU A 268 -37.60 -29.18 -4.02
C GLU A 268 -37.50 -28.13 -2.91
N ALA A 269 -37.76 -28.51 -1.66
CA ALA A 269 -37.60 -27.61 -0.52
C ALA A 269 -36.13 -27.22 -0.30
N ALA A 270 -35.20 -28.16 -0.49
CA ALA A 270 -33.77 -27.87 -0.43
C ALA A 270 -33.33 -26.84 -1.48
N ALA A 271 -33.80 -26.99 -2.72
CA ALA A 271 -33.52 -26.05 -3.81
C ALA A 271 -34.06 -24.65 -3.50
N ALA A 272 -35.28 -24.57 -2.94
CA ALA A 272 -35.85 -23.30 -2.48
C ALA A 272 -34.99 -22.65 -1.38
N ALA A 273 -34.58 -23.40 -0.35
CA ALA A 273 -33.72 -22.91 0.72
C ALA A 273 -32.34 -22.44 0.21
N ILE A 274 -31.74 -23.15 -0.76
CA ILE A 274 -30.47 -22.75 -1.40
C ILE A 274 -30.64 -21.43 -2.16
N LYS A 275 -31.75 -21.27 -2.88
CA LYS A 275 -32.05 -20.04 -3.61
C LYS A 275 -32.17 -18.87 -2.63
N GLU A 276 -32.96 -19.02 -1.58
CA GLU A 276 -33.11 -17.96 -0.56
C GLU A 276 -31.79 -17.62 0.13
N ALA A 277 -30.93 -18.61 0.41
CA ALA A 277 -29.61 -18.33 0.98
C ALA A 277 -28.71 -17.55 0.02
N ARG A 278 -28.79 -17.84 -1.28
CA ARG A 278 -28.06 -17.10 -2.31
C ARG A 278 -28.53 -15.65 -2.39
N ASP A 279 -29.84 -15.43 -2.34
CA ASP A 279 -30.43 -14.10 -2.39
C ASP A 279 -29.95 -13.26 -1.17
N ASP A 280 -29.98 -13.83 0.04
CA ASP A 280 -29.43 -13.17 1.25
C ASP A 280 -27.93 -12.82 1.10
N LEU A 281 -27.10 -13.72 0.57
CA LEU A 281 -25.67 -13.47 0.36
C LEU A 281 -25.42 -12.42 -0.74
N HIS A 282 -26.27 -12.38 -1.75
CA HIS A 282 -26.22 -11.35 -2.78
C HIS A 282 -26.50 -9.97 -2.18
N ASP A 283 -27.55 -9.85 -1.36
CA ASP A 283 -27.91 -8.62 -0.66
C ASP A 283 -26.81 -8.19 0.31
N ALA A 284 -26.24 -9.12 1.08
CA ALA A 284 -25.08 -8.89 1.94
C ALA A 284 -23.89 -8.30 1.16
N MET A 285 -23.58 -8.87 -0.01
CA MET A 285 -22.50 -8.39 -0.88
C MET A 285 -22.79 -6.99 -1.44
N GLN A 286 -24.05 -6.70 -1.77
CA GLN A 286 -24.44 -5.39 -2.27
C GLN A 286 -24.26 -4.32 -1.18
N LEU A 287 -24.70 -4.60 0.05
CA LEU A 287 -24.47 -3.74 1.20
C LEU A 287 -22.97 -3.50 1.46
N ILE A 288 -22.12 -4.53 1.34
CA ILE A 288 -20.66 -4.37 1.44
C ILE A 288 -20.15 -3.39 0.37
N LYS A 289 -20.57 -3.53 -0.89
CA LYS A 289 -20.14 -2.63 -1.96
C LYS A 289 -20.53 -1.18 -1.65
N ASP A 290 -21.74 -0.97 -1.13
CA ASP A 290 -22.22 0.36 -0.76
C ASP A 290 -21.39 0.95 0.39
N GLN A 291 -21.09 0.16 1.43
CA GLN A 291 -20.19 0.59 2.52
C GLN A 291 -18.79 0.92 2.01
N LEU A 292 -18.22 0.10 1.11
CA LEU A 292 -16.91 0.35 0.52
C LEU A 292 -16.88 1.63 -0.33
N LYS A 293 -17.98 1.92 -1.04
CA LYS A 293 -18.13 3.16 -1.81
C LYS A 293 -18.08 4.38 -0.90
N GLU A 294 -18.77 4.34 0.24
CA GLU A 294 -18.72 5.39 1.25
C GLU A 294 -17.34 5.53 1.91
N VAL A 295 -16.64 4.42 2.19
CA VAL A 295 -15.24 4.47 2.67
C VAL A 295 -14.36 5.16 1.64
N ARG A 296 -14.44 4.74 0.38
CA ARG A 296 -13.66 5.33 -0.73
C ARG A 296 -13.92 6.82 -0.85
N LYS A 297 -15.19 7.24 -0.81
CA LYS A 297 -15.59 8.64 -0.83
C LYS A 297 -14.98 9.43 0.32
N SER A 298 -15.08 8.92 1.55
CA SER A 298 -14.47 9.55 2.73
C SER A 298 -12.96 9.70 2.58
N LEU A 299 -12.26 8.69 2.05
CA LEU A 299 -10.82 8.76 1.81
C LEU A 299 -10.46 9.81 0.76
N MET A 300 -11.21 9.90 -0.34
CA MET A 300 -11.00 10.94 -1.37
C MET A 300 -11.24 12.34 -0.82
N GLU A 301 -12.30 12.54 -0.03
CA GLU A 301 -12.57 13.82 0.65
C GLU A 301 -11.44 14.20 1.61
N GLN A 302 -10.96 13.26 2.43
CA GLN A 302 -9.82 13.51 3.31
C GLN A 302 -8.54 13.83 2.55
N PHE A 303 -8.28 13.12 1.44
CA PHE A 303 -7.11 13.38 0.60
C PHE A 303 -7.19 14.76 -0.04
N LYS A 304 -8.35 15.11 -0.61
CA LYS A 304 -8.65 16.43 -1.18
C LYS A 304 -8.38 17.56 -0.19
N GLU A 305 -8.94 17.47 1.02
CA GLU A 305 -8.78 18.51 2.05
C GLU A 305 -7.32 18.65 2.50
N ARG A 306 -6.59 17.54 2.64
CA ARG A 306 -5.14 17.58 2.94
C ARG A 306 -4.35 18.23 1.81
N LEU A 307 -4.66 17.90 0.56
CA LEU A 307 -3.98 18.47 -0.60
C LEU A 307 -4.26 19.97 -0.73
N ARG A 308 -5.51 20.43 -0.51
CA ARG A 308 -5.85 21.86 -0.42
C ARG A 308 -5.09 22.59 0.66
N ALA A 309 -5.08 22.04 1.87
CA ALA A 309 -4.37 22.66 2.98
C ALA A 309 -2.87 22.82 2.65
N ARG A 310 -2.26 21.80 2.05
CA ARG A 310 -0.87 21.82 1.60
C ARG A 310 -0.64 22.89 0.52
N LEU A 311 -1.52 22.93 -0.49
CA LEU A 311 -1.47 23.90 -1.58
C LEU A 311 -1.55 25.34 -1.06
N ASN A 312 -2.55 25.67 -0.24
CA ASN A 312 -2.71 27.01 0.34
C ASN A 312 -1.50 27.41 1.19
N SER A 313 -0.95 26.48 1.97
CA SER A 313 0.23 26.76 2.78
C SER A 313 1.47 26.99 1.91
N THR A 314 1.59 26.25 0.80
CA THR A 314 2.69 26.40 -0.16
C THR A 314 2.59 27.71 -0.92
N GLU A 315 1.39 28.14 -1.31
CA GLU A 315 1.17 29.45 -1.94
C GLU A 315 1.54 30.60 -0.99
N THR A 316 1.12 30.51 0.28
CA THR A 316 1.47 31.50 1.31
C THR A 316 2.99 31.59 1.48
N ASP A 317 3.67 30.45 1.59
CA ASP A 317 5.13 30.44 1.74
C ASP A 317 5.83 30.96 0.47
N LEU A 318 5.33 30.64 -0.73
CA LEU A 318 5.88 31.19 -1.98
C LEU A 318 5.79 32.72 -2.02
N GLU A 319 4.74 33.29 -1.45
CA GLU A 319 4.57 34.75 -1.36
C GLU A 319 5.57 35.38 -0.40
N SER A 320 5.81 34.78 0.77
CA SER A 320 6.82 35.29 1.70
C SER A 320 8.24 35.15 1.16
N LEU A 321 8.50 34.09 0.39
CA LEU A 321 9.81 33.79 -0.19
C LEU A 321 10.06 34.44 -1.57
N GLY A 322 9.08 35.15 -2.12
CA GLY A 322 9.11 35.63 -3.52
C GLY A 322 10.32 36.50 -3.87
N GLN A 323 10.86 37.27 -2.92
CA GLN A 323 12.06 38.10 -3.13
C GLN A 323 13.34 37.28 -3.33
N HIS A 324 13.36 36.02 -2.85
CA HIS A 324 14.54 35.17 -2.86
C HIS A 324 14.51 34.05 -3.92
N ILE A 325 13.31 33.57 -4.28
CA ILE A 325 13.13 32.50 -5.27
C ILE A 325 13.30 33.02 -6.71
N GLY A 326 13.06 34.32 -6.93
CA GLY A 326 13.08 34.95 -8.24
C GLY A 326 11.72 34.85 -8.95
N LEU A 327 11.33 35.93 -9.63
CA LEU A 327 9.99 36.10 -10.20
C LEU A 327 9.61 35.02 -11.22
N GLY A 328 10.56 34.56 -12.04
CA GLY A 328 10.30 33.53 -13.06
C GLY A 328 9.87 32.19 -12.45
N ASN A 329 10.68 31.67 -11.52
CA ASN A 329 10.39 30.41 -10.83
C ASN A 329 9.13 30.50 -9.98
N MET A 330 8.95 31.62 -9.28
CA MET A 330 7.73 31.87 -8.50
C MET A 330 6.48 31.83 -9.38
N ASN A 331 6.50 32.45 -10.56
CA ASN A 331 5.36 32.43 -11.47
C ASN A 331 5.08 31.03 -12.02
N THR A 332 6.12 30.28 -12.40
CA THR A 332 5.98 28.89 -12.84
C THR A 332 5.35 28.03 -11.73
N ALA A 333 5.85 28.15 -10.50
CA ALA A 333 5.30 27.43 -9.35
C ALA A 333 3.84 27.80 -9.09
N LYS A 334 3.50 29.10 -9.08
CA LYS A 334 2.12 29.57 -8.91
C LYS A 334 1.18 29.06 -10.00
N ASN A 335 1.65 28.94 -11.25
CA ASN A 335 0.83 28.39 -12.34
C ASN A 335 0.49 26.91 -12.09
N HIS A 336 1.47 26.10 -11.69
CA HIS A 336 1.26 24.69 -11.34
C HIS A 336 0.35 24.52 -10.12
N LEU A 337 0.52 25.32 -9.07
CA LEU A 337 -0.38 25.32 -7.91
C LEU A 337 -1.80 25.75 -8.29
N GLY A 338 -1.95 26.74 -9.16
CA GLY A 338 -3.25 27.13 -9.73
C GLY A 338 -3.92 25.98 -10.51
N ALA A 339 -3.15 25.24 -11.31
CA ALA A 339 -3.64 24.06 -12.03
C ALA A 339 -4.08 22.94 -11.07
N ALA A 340 -3.26 22.63 -10.06
CA ALA A 340 -3.59 21.68 -9.00
C ALA A 340 -4.89 22.06 -8.26
N ASN A 341 -5.07 23.35 -7.93
CA ASN A 341 -6.29 23.81 -7.28
C ASN A 341 -7.52 23.68 -8.21
N GLY A 342 -7.35 23.99 -9.50
CA GLY A 342 -8.38 23.75 -10.52
C GLY A 342 -8.82 22.28 -10.57
N LEU A 343 -7.87 21.35 -10.59
CA LEU A 343 -8.10 19.91 -10.54
C LEU A 343 -8.84 19.46 -9.28
N ILE A 344 -8.43 19.96 -8.11
CA ILE A 344 -9.12 19.67 -6.84
C ILE A 344 -10.58 20.16 -6.88
N ASN A 345 -10.84 21.35 -7.42
CA ASN A 345 -12.20 21.87 -7.53
C ASN A 345 -13.07 21.02 -8.47
N ARG A 346 -12.50 20.48 -9.56
CA ARG A 346 -13.20 19.51 -10.42
C ARG A 346 -13.46 18.19 -9.70
N ALA A 347 -12.47 17.66 -8.98
CA ALA A 347 -12.64 16.46 -8.16
C ALA A 347 -13.77 16.61 -7.13
N GLU A 348 -13.89 17.77 -6.48
CA GLU A 348 -15.02 18.05 -5.58
C GLU A 348 -16.37 18.00 -6.32
N ALA A 349 -16.45 18.58 -7.52
CA ALA A 349 -17.65 18.49 -8.34
C ALA A 349 -17.98 17.03 -8.73
N TRP A 350 -16.96 16.21 -9.01
CA TRP A 350 -17.13 14.79 -9.28
C TRP A 350 -17.64 14.01 -8.07
N LEU A 351 -17.10 14.26 -6.88
CA LEU A 351 -17.56 13.65 -5.63
C LEU A 351 -19.02 14.02 -5.30
N LYS A 352 -19.42 15.27 -5.57
CA LYS A 352 -20.83 15.71 -5.43
C LYS A 352 -21.77 15.01 -6.41
N ASN A 353 -21.28 14.63 -7.58
CA ASN A 353 -22.04 13.95 -8.62
C ASN A 353 -21.91 12.41 -8.58
N GLY A 354 -21.25 11.85 -7.56
CA GLY A 354 -21.05 10.40 -7.41
C GLY A 354 -20.13 9.77 -8.47
N LYS A 355 -19.28 10.59 -9.11
CA LYS A 355 -18.30 10.17 -10.12
C LYS A 355 -16.94 9.91 -9.47
N ASP A 356 -16.89 8.86 -8.66
CA ASP A 356 -15.75 8.58 -7.77
C ASP A 356 -14.44 8.28 -8.52
N ASP A 357 -14.53 7.63 -9.68
CA ASP A 357 -13.34 7.32 -10.50
C ASP A 357 -12.73 8.57 -11.13
N ASP A 358 -13.56 9.46 -11.68
CA ASP A 358 -13.13 10.75 -12.25
C ASP A 358 -12.51 11.64 -11.16
N ALA A 359 -13.13 11.66 -9.97
CA ALA A 359 -12.59 12.39 -8.81
C ALA A 359 -11.21 11.89 -8.42
N LEU A 360 -11.00 10.58 -8.38
CA LEU A 360 -9.72 9.98 -8.03
C LEU A 360 -8.64 10.33 -9.06
N ASN A 361 -8.97 10.32 -10.36
CA ASN A 361 -8.04 10.70 -11.42
C ASN A 361 -7.60 12.17 -11.29
N ASP A 362 -8.56 13.09 -11.16
CA ASP A 362 -8.28 14.53 -11.00
C ASP A 362 -7.46 14.80 -9.72
N LEU A 363 -7.68 14.04 -8.63
CA LEU A 363 -6.87 14.14 -7.40
C LEU A 363 -5.44 13.64 -7.59
N GLY A 364 -5.23 12.59 -8.40
CA GLY A 364 -3.91 12.11 -8.78
C GLY A 364 -3.14 13.15 -9.60
N GLU A 365 -3.77 13.68 -10.66
CA GLU A 365 -3.20 14.75 -11.48
C GLU A 365 -2.91 16.02 -10.67
N ALA A 366 -3.77 16.37 -9.70
CA ALA A 366 -3.54 17.52 -8.82
C ALA A 366 -2.27 17.37 -7.98
N LEU A 367 -1.97 16.16 -7.51
CA LEU A 367 -0.75 15.87 -6.76
C LEU A 367 0.49 16.00 -7.67
N ASP A 368 0.39 15.55 -8.92
CA ASP A 368 1.49 15.67 -9.89
C ASP A 368 1.79 17.14 -10.21
N GLU A 369 0.76 17.95 -10.47
CA GLU A 369 0.89 19.40 -10.68
C GLU A 369 1.48 20.10 -9.44
N PHE A 370 1.01 19.73 -8.25
CA PHE A 370 1.58 20.25 -7.00
C PHE A 370 3.08 19.96 -6.88
N ASN A 371 3.50 18.73 -7.19
CA ASN A 371 4.91 18.34 -7.14
C ASN A 371 5.75 19.06 -8.20
N GLN A 372 5.22 19.26 -9.41
CA GLN A 372 5.88 20.05 -10.46
C GLN A 372 6.07 21.51 -10.02
N GLY A 373 5.07 22.09 -9.35
CA GLY A 373 5.16 23.44 -8.78
C GLY A 373 6.29 23.58 -7.75
N LEU A 374 6.46 22.59 -6.87
CA LEU A 374 7.60 22.55 -5.93
C LEU A 374 8.94 22.34 -6.65
N GLY A 375 8.98 21.53 -7.71
CA GLY A 375 10.21 21.32 -8.49
C GLY A 375 10.68 22.60 -9.21
N ALA A 376 9.75 23.48 -9.60
CA ALA A 376 10.07 24.73 -10.30
C ALA A 376 10.85 25.74 -9.45
N ILE A 377 10.86 25.61 -8.12
CA ILE A 377 11.56 26.51 -7.18
C ILE A 377 12.88 25.94 -6.65
N ASP A 378 13.44 24.89 -7.26
CA ASP A 378 14.66 24.21 -6.80
C ASP A 378 15.96 25.00 -7.03
N ASN A 379 15.91 26.33 -6.93
CA ASN A 379 17.10 27.15 -6.83
C ASN A 379 17.48 27.25 -5.35
N ASN A 380 18.74 26.92 -5.00
CA ASN A 380 19.31 27.15 -3.67
C ASN A 380 18.62 26.41 -2.50
N GLY A 381 17.92 25.29 -2.75
CA GLY A 381 17.36 24.44 -1.68
C GLY A 381 15.99 24.87 -1.14
N TYR A 382 15.32 25.85 -1.76
CA TYR A 382 13.97 26.28 -1.38
C TYR A 382 12.92 25.18 -1.61
N ALA A 383 13.01 24.42 -2.70
CA ALA A 383 12.10 23.29 -2.95
C ALA A 383 12.14 22.26 -1.80
N LEU A 384 13.35 21.91 -1.35
CA LEU A 384 13.54 21.02 -0.21
C LEU A 384 12.99 21.62 1.09
N GLY A 385 13.29 22.90 1.36
CA GLY A 385 12.77 23.60 2.53
C GLY A 385 11.24 23.58 2.57
N MET A 386 10.59 23.85 1.44
CA MET A 386 9.13 23.82 1.29
C MET A 386 8.54 22.41 1.44
N LYS A 387 9.22 21.37 0.95
CA LYS A 387 8.83 19.98 1.20
C LYS A 387 8.88 19.64 2.68
N ASN A 388 9.94 20.03 3.38
CA ASN A 388 10.13 19.82 4.82
C ASN A 388 9.07 20.55 5.63
N THR A 389 8.83 21.84 5.34
CA THR A 389 7.76 22.65 5.94
C THR A 389 6.40 21.96 5.80
N ASN A 390 6.06 21.49 4.59
CA ASN A 390 4.81 20.79 4.33
C ASN A 390 4.70 19.46 5.11
N ALA A 391 5.79 18.70 5.20
CA ALA A 391 5.82 17.44 5.92
C ALA A 391 5.63 17.65 7.44
N ILE A 392 6.27 18.67 8.01
CA ILE A 392 6.10 19.08 9.41
C ILE A 392 4.64 19.52 9.67
N ARG A 393 4.04 20.36 8.82
CA ARG A 393 2.63 20.77 8.95
C ARG A 393 1.68 19.58 8.90
N ALA A 394 1.90 18.64 7.98
CA ALA A 394 1.09 17.43 7.89
C ALA A 394 1.22 16.57 9.16
N GLN A 395 2.40 16.52 9.78
CA GLN A 395 2.60 15.81 11.03
C GLN A 395 1.87 16.49 12.19
N ILE A 396 1.97 17.82 12.29
CA ILE A 396 1.24 18.61 13.29
C ILE A 396 -0.26 18.29 13.19
N GLN A 397 -0.86 18.33 12.00
CA GLN A 397 -2.28 18.02 11.80
C GLN A 397 -2.67 16.59 12.23
N VAL A 398 -1.80 15.60 11.99
CA VAL A 398 -2.05 14.22 12.44
C VAL A 398 -2.00 14.12 13.96
N LEU A 399 -1.01 14.77 14.60
CA LEU A 399 -0.87 14.79 16.05
C LEU A 399 -2.03 15.54 16.70
N GLU A 400 -2.51 16.64 16.12
CA GLU A 400 -3.70 17.38 16.60
C GLU A 400 -4.95 16.47 16.60
N LYS A 401 -5.18 15.71 15.52
CA LYS A 401 -6.27 14.72 15.48
C LYS A 401 -6.10 13.60 16.50
N MET A 402 -4.85 13.21 16.79
CA MET A 402 -4.57 12.24 17.85
C MET A 402 -4.89 12.82 19.24
N VAL A 403 -4.54 14.08 19.49
CA VAL A 403 -4.90 14.79 20.73
C VAL A 403 -6.41 14.83 20.90
N GLU A 404 -7.16 15.20 19.86
CA GLU A 404 -8.63 15.20 19.88
C GLU A 404 -9.19 13.81 20.25
N LYS A 405 -8.68 12.75 19.63
CA LYS A 405 -9.09 11.37 19.93
C LYS A 405 -8.76 10.96 21.36
N LEU A 406 -7.55 11.23 21.85
CA LEU A 406 -7.14 10.90 23.21
C LEU A 406 -8.03 11.60 24.23
N LYS A 407 -8.26 12.91 24.05
CA LYS A 407 -9.15 13.70 24.90
C LYS A 407 -10.59 13.20 24.89
N ALA A 408 -11.11 12.81 23.71
CA ALA A 408 -12.45 12.24 23.59
C ALA A 408 -12.62 10.92 24.38
N HIS A 409 -11.52 10.18 24.61
CA HIS A 409 -11.51 8.95 25.41
C HIS A 409 -11.08 9.17 26.86
N GLY A 410 -10.91 10.43 27.30
CA GLY A 410 -10.43 10.75 28.65
C GLY A 410 -8.98 10.33 28.91
N LEU A 411 -8.18 10.15 27.85
CA LEU A 411 -6.77 9.79 27.94
C LEU A 411 -5.89 11.05 27.97
N ASP A 412 -4.72 10.94 28.62
CA ASP A 412 -3.73 12.03 28.66
C ASP A 412 -3.10 12.24 27.27
N ALA A 413 -3.12 13.48 26.80
CA ALA A 413 -2.57 13.89 25.51
C ALA A 413 -1.33 14.80 25.63
N SER A 414 -0.85 15.07 26.86
CA SER A 414 0.19 16.08 27.13
C SER A 414 1.49 15.83 26.37
N ALA A 415 1.89 14.56 26.22
CA ALA A 415 3.09 14.20 25.46
C ALA A 415 2.95 14.49 23.95
N VAL A 416 1.76 14.29 23.39
CA VAL A 416 1.47 14.58 21.97
C VAL A 416 1.43 16.10 21.74
N GLU A 417 0.82 16.85 22.66
CA GLU A 417 0.78 18.31 22.64
C GLU A 417 2.17 18.94 22.73
N ALA A 418 3.04 18.42 23.61
CA ALA A 418 4.42 18.88 23.70
C ALA A 418 5.18 18.65 22.38
N LYS A 419 4.91 17.54 21.68
CA LYS A 419 5.53 17.28 20.36
C LYS A 419 5.01 18.23 19.28
N ILE A 420 3.73 18.59 19.30
CA ILE A 420 3.17 19.59 18.39
C ILE A 420 3.88 20.93 18.57
N GLN A 421 4.07 21.38 19.82
CA GLN A 421 4.77 22.64 20.10
C GLN A 421 6.22 22.61 19.60
N GLU A 422 6.95 21.52 19.81
CA GLU A 422 8.31 21.34 19.29
C GLU A 422 8.36 21.48 17.76
N LEU A 423 7.42 20.85 17.06
CA LEU A 423 7.31 20.92 15.60
C LEU A 423 6.90 22.31 15.11
N GLN A 424 6.06 23.04 15.85
CA GLN A 424 5.68 24.41 15.53
C GLN A 424 6.86 25.37 15.64
N THR A 425 7.66 25.27 16.71
CA THR A 425 8.89 26.05 16.86
C THR A 425 9.88 25.76 15.74
N LEU A 426 10.06 24.48 15.40
CA LEU A 426 10.94 24.08 14.30
C LEU A 426 10.49 24.67 12.96
N LEU A 427 9.18 24.65 12.71
CA LEU A 427 8.56 25.22 11.52
C LEU A 427 8.81 26.73 11.43
N GLU A 428 8.60 27.45 12.53
CA GLU A 428 8.81 28.89 12.63
C GLU A 428 10.27 29.28 12.39
N GLU A 429 11.22 28.59 13.04
CA GLU A 429 12.65 28.82 12.86
C GLU A 429 13.10 28.55 11.42
N GLY A 430 12.68 27.43 10.83
CA GLY A 430 13.05 27.08 9.46
C GLY A 430 12.45 28.03 8.42
N MET A 431 11.18 28.42 8.58
CA MET A 431 10.55 29.41 7.70
C MET A 431 11.23 30.78 7.80
N GLY A 432 11.52 31.25 9.02
CA GLY A 432 12.23 32.51 9.22
C GLY A 432 13.62 32.52 8.58
N MET A 433 14.34 31.39 8.57
CA MET A 433 15.61 31.27 7.85
C MET A 433 15.42 31.39 6.33
N MET A 434 14.42 30.71 5.75
CA MET A 434 14.13 30.80 4.32
C MET A 434 13.75 32.23 3.89
N GLU A 435 12.94 32.92 4.70
CA GLU A 435 12.53 34.31 4.49
C GLU A 435 13.70 35.30 4.56
N ASN A 436 14.79 34.95 5.24
CA ASN A 436 16.02 35.74 5.28
C ASN A 436 17.03 35.36 4.19
N GLY A 437 16.65 34.53 3.22
CA GLY A 437 17.55 34.08 2.16
C GLY A 437 18.37 32.82 2.51
N ASP A 438 18.21 32.23 3.70
CA ASP A 438 19.02 31.12 4.20
C ASP A 438 18.28 29.77 4.14
N ALA A 439 17.94 29.35 2.92
CA ALA A 439 17.28 28.05 2.70
C ALA A 439 18.14 26.85 3.15
N ASN A 440 19.46 26.95 3.08
CA ASN A 440 20.37 25.90 3.53
C ASN A 440 20.39 25.78 5.07
N GLY A 441 20.39 26.91 5.79
CA GLY A 441 20.24 26.95 7.24
C GLY A 441 18.92 26.35 7.69
N ALA A 442 17.82 26.71 7.02
CA ALA A 442 16.50 26.12 7.25
C ALA A 442 16.52 24.60 7.09
N ASN A 443 17.06 24.10 5.98
CA ASN A 443 17.20 22.67 5.72
C ASN A 443 18.06 21.95 6.78
N SER A 444 19.11 22.61 7.28
CA SER A 444 19.91 22.08 8.40
C SER A 444 19.11 22.01 9.71
N ILE A 445 18.26 23.00 10.00
CA ILE A 445 17.40 22.98 11.20
C ILE A 445 16.35 21.89 11.09
N PHE A 446 15.62 21.82 9.97
CA PHE A 446 14.69 20.73 9.71
C PHE A 446 15.38 19.38 9.85
N GLY A 447 16.64 19.30 9.42
CA GLY A 447 17.45 18.13 9.69
C GLY A 447 17.64 17.85 11.18
N LYS A 448 18.18 18.78 11.96
CA LYS A 448 18.57 18.55 13.37
C LYS A 448 17.46 18.05 14.31
N SER A 449 16.18 18.30 14.04
CA SER A 449 15.07 17.88 14.91
C SER A 449 14.84 16.36 14.98
N GLY A 450 15.68 15.58 14.30
CA GLY A 450 15.42 14.16 14.08
C GLY A 450 14.51 13.92 12.89
N TYR A 451 14.13 14.98 12.15
CA TYR A 451 13.64 14.87 10.77
C TYR A 451 14.78 14.53 9.80
N MET A 452 16.03 14.89 10.09
CA MET A 452 17.27 14.28 9.58
C MET A 452 18.18 13.91 10.78
N GLY A 453 18.19 12.63 11.16
CA GLY A 453 18.84 12.12 12.37
C GLY A 453 20.27 12.62 12.60
N ARG A 454 20.52 12.98 13.87
CA ARG A 454 21.78 13.51 14.45
C ARG A 454 23.06 12.89 13.85
N GLY A 455 23.75 13.68 13.02
CA GLY A 455 25.20 13.60 12.86
C GLY A 455 25.88 14.17 14.10
N ARG A 456 26.40 13.32 14.98
CA ARG A 456 27.22 13.72 16.14
C ARG A 456 28.61 14.14 15.62
N GLY A 457 28.73 15.39 15.16
CA GLY A 457 30.01 16.01 14.84
C GLY A 457 30.79 16.27 16.12
N GLY A 458 31.70 15.36 16.47
CA GLY A 458 32.68 15.60 17.52
C GLY A 458 33.65 16.68 17.08
N THR A 459 33.63 17.82 17.77
CA THR A 459 34.67 18.84 17.71
C THR A 459 35.96 18.22 18.27
N ILE A 460 36.83 17.68 17.41
CA ILE A 460 38.19 17.31 17.82
C ILE A 460 39.01 18.61 17.86
N GLY A 461 39.33 19.02 19.08
CA GLY A 461 40.28 20.08 19.36
C GLY A 461 41.65 19.77 18.75
N ASN A 462 42.14 20.71 17.97
CA ASN A 462 43.49 20.72 17.41
C ASN A 462 44.51 20.89 18.57
N LYS A 463 45.06 19.80 19.08
CA LYS A 463 46.31 19.83 19.87
C LYS A 463 47.47 19.64 18.91
N GLY A 464 48.21 20.72 18.68
CA GLY A 464 49.48 20.69 17.98
C GLY A 464 50.46 19.72 18.63
N HIS A 465 51.08 18.89 17.82
CA HIS A 465 52.35 18.24 18.13
C HIS A 465 53.36 18.65 17.07
N GLY A 466 54.50 19.12 17.57
CA GLY A 466 55.58 19.70 16.79
C GLY A 466 56.26 18.68 15.90
N ASN A 467 56.74 19.18 14.76
CA ASN A 467 57.67 18.47 13.92
C ASN A 467 59.06 19.03 14.21
N GLY A 468 59.87 18.25 14.91
CA GLY A 468 61.32 18.44 14.94
C GLY A 468 61.89 18.02 13.60
N LYS A 469 62.65 18.90 12.96
CA LYS A 469 63.60 18.54 11.91
C LYS A 469 65.01 18.93 12.37
N ASN A 470 65.83 17.90 12.37
CA ASN A 470 67.28 17.83 12.29
C ASN A 470 67.94 19.05 11.63
N ASP A 471 69.00 19.51 12.28
CA ASP A 471 70.35 19.65 11.69
C ASP A 471 71.34 18.92 12.60
#